data_AF-A0A2A4JG06-F1
#
_entry.id   AF-A0A2A4JG06-F1
#
_cell.length_a   1.000
_cell.length_b   1.000
_cell.length_c   1.000
_cell.angle_alpha   90.00
_cell.angle_beta   90.00
_cell.angle_gamma   90.00
#
_symmetry.space_group_name_H-M   'P 1'
#
loop_
_entity.id
_entity.type
_entity.pdbx_description
1 polymer ?
#
loop_
_entity_poly.entity_id
_entity_poly.type
_entity_poly.pdbx_seq_one_letter_code
_entity_poly.pdbx_strand_id
1 'polypeptide(L)'
;MFNEIKSIINYVFNLYRSVYRKIKMKIIIACMCLISGISAVPYLEKIIPSYLRDERFVSGSIESAIEDVSQAIKDAGLDPFYVKRESSSYALPVPVIFNYEAFVEDILSTGLSDIKIHRVNYNLITSRLNFDIELPLIHFSAGAAAAEGVLFSENLDFSASGKVEIVSIRVVGQVRVSVGIISGISIRSITIDLRLGDIV
;
A
#
# COMPACT_ATOMS: atom_id res chain seq x y z
N MET A 1 17.66 -41.39 4.45
CA MET A 1 18.23 -40.25 3.72
C MET A 1 17.25 -39.60 2.74
N PHE A 2 16.65 -40.32 1.79
CA PHE A 2 15.71 -39.71 0.80
C PHE A 2 14.38 -39.15 1.38
N ASN A 3 13.87 -39.72 2.48
CA ASN A 3 12.62 -39.26 3.09
C ASN A 3 12.76 -37.95 3.89
N GLU A 4 13.93 -37.68 4.45
CA GLU A 4 14.20 -36.43 5.18
C GLU A 4 14.34 -35.24 4.22
N ILE A 5 15.00 -35.45 3.07
CA ILE A 5 15.12 -34.44 2.02
C ILE A 5 13.73 -34.03 1.47
N LYS A 6 12.82 -34.99 1.28
CA LYS A 6 11.42 -34.69 0.89
C LYS A 6 10.66 -33.90 1.95
N SER A 7 10.89 -34.20 3.23
CA SER A 7 10.25 -33.49 4.35
C SER A 7 10.71 -32.03 4.40
N ILE A 8 12.01 -31.79 4.25
CA ILE A 8 12.60 -30.44 4.25
C ILE A 8 12.11 -29.63 3.05
N ILE A 9 12.06 -30.23 1.85
CA ILE A 9 11.55 -29.55 0.65
C ILE A 9 10.08 -29.16 0.82
N ASN A 10 9.24 -30.05 1.36
CA ASN A 10 7.83 -29.75 1.64
C ASN A 10 7.66 -28.66 2.71
N TYR A 11 8.53 -28.62 3.71
CA TYR A 11 8.49 -27.60 4.75
C TYR A 11 8.86 -26.23 4.19
N VAL A 12 9.94 -26.14 3.40
CA VAL A 12 10.36 -24.91 2.73
C VAL A 12 9.30 -24.43 1.73
N PHE A 13 8.68 -25.33 0.98
CA PHE A 13 7.64 -24.99 0.02
C PHE A 13 6.36 -24.47 0.71
N ASN A 14 5.96 -25.08 1.83
CA ASN A 14 4.82 -24.61 2.62
C ASN A 14 5.11 -23.28 3.33
N LEU A 15 6.35 -23.07 3.79
CA LEU A 15 6.79 -21.82 4.36
C LEU A 15 6.76 -20.69 3.31
N TYR A 16 7.31 -20.94 2.13
CA TYR A 16 7.26 -20.01 0.99
C TYR A 16 5.82 -19.65 0.63
N ARG A 17 4.93 -20.64 0.50
CA ARG A 17 3.51 -20.43 0.20
C ARG A 17 2.77 -19.65 1.30
N SER A 18 3.09 -19.90 2.56
CA SER A 18 2.50 -19.21 3.72
C SER A 18 2.96 -17.75 3.78
N VAL A 19 4.26 -17.50 3.57
CA VAL A 19 4.85 -16.17 3.52
C VAL A 19 4.30 -15.38 2.33
N TYR A 20 4.26 -15.98 1.13
CA TYR A 20 3.69 -15.36 -0.07
C TYR A 20 2.21 -14.98 0.12
N ARG A 21 1.41 -15.85 0.76
CA ARG A 21 0.00 -15.57 1.06
C ARG A 21 -0.16 -14.42 2.08
N LYS A 22 0.70 -14.37 3.11
CA LYS A 22 0.71 -13.28 4.10
C LYS A 22 1.14 -11.95 3.49
N ILE A 23 2.14 -11.95 2.61
CA ILE A 23 2.59 -10.75 1.88
C ILE A 23 1.47 -10.23 0.98
N LYS A 24 0.80 -11.12 0.23
CA LYS A 24 -0.34 -10.75 -0.62
C LYS A 24 -1.49 -10.12 0.18
N MET A 25 -1.81 -10.65 1.36
CA MET A 25 -2.82 -10.03 2.25
C MET A 25 -2.38 -8.67 2.81
N LYS A 26 -1.11 -8.51 3.18
CA LYS A 26 -0.58 -7.22 3.68
C LYS A 26 -0.56 -6.14 2.59
N ILE A 27 -0.25 -6.50 1.35
CA ILE A 27 -0.33 -5.59 0.19
C ILE A 27 -1.77 -5.19 -0.08
N ILE A 28 -2.73 -6.12 -0.02
CA ILE A 28 -4.16 -5.81 -0.15
C ILE A 28 -4.60 -4.82 0.94
N ILE A 29 -4.13 -5.00 2.19
CA ILE A 29 -4.43 -4.08 3.30
C ILE A 29 -3.78 -2.71 3.07
N ALA A 30 -2.53 -2.64 2.62
CA ALA A 30 -1.86 -1.38 2.29
C ALA A 30 -2.56 -0.62 1.16
N CYS A 31 -3.00 -1.32 0.10
CA CYS A 31 -3.84 -0.75 -0.95
C CYS A 31 -5.22 -0.33 -0.43
N MET A 32 -5.85 -1.10 0.47
CA MET A 32 -7.10 -0.69 1.12
C MET A 32 -6.92 0.56 2.00
N CYS A 33 -5.78 0.67 2.70
CA CYS A 33 -5.44 1.87 3.48
C CYS A 33 -5.25 3.09 2.57
N LEU A 34 -4.57 2.94 1.42
CA LEU A 34 -4.47 3.97 0.39
C LEU A 34 -5.85 4.37 -0.17
N ILE A 35 -6.71 3.39 -0.50
CA ILE A 35 -8.09 3.62 -0.97
C ILE A 35 -8.95 4.29 0.12
N SER A 36 -8.76 3.93 1.40
CA SER A 36 -9.46 4.56 2.52
C SER A 36 -8.96 5.98 2.82
N GLY A 37 -7.68 6.28 2.56
CA GLY A 37 -7.15 7.64 2.62
C GLY A 37 -7.78 8.55 1.57
N ILE A 38 -8.05 8.03 0.37
CA ILE A 38 -8.81 8.74 -0.67
C ILE A 38 -10.27 9.01 -0.22
N SER A 39 -10.87 8.11 0.56
CA SER A 39 -12.22 8.32 1.11
C SER A 39 -12.30 9.37 2.24
N ALA A 40 -11.16 9.84 2.77
CA ALA A 40 -11.11 10.90 3.77
C ALA A 40 -11.11 12.32 3.19
N VAL A 41 -11.20 12.47 1.86
CA VAL A 41 -11.36 13.77 1.19
C VAL A 41 -12.83 14.21 1.27
N PRO A 42 -13.19 15.26 2.05
CA PRO A 42 -14.59 15.63 2.30
C PRO A 42 -15.28 16.40 1.14
N TYR A 43 -14.84 16.25 -0.11
CA TYR A 43 -15.24 17.17 -1.19
C TYR A 43 -16.31 16.66 -2.17
N LEU A 44 -16.78 15.42 -2.07
CA LEU A 44 -17.68 14.86 -3.09
C LEU A 44 -19.19 14.98 -2.79
N GLU A 45 -19.62 15.31 -1.57
CA GLU A 45 -21.05 15.25 -1.23
C GLU A 45 -21.88 16.48 -1.65
N LYS A 46 -21.26 17.61 -2.05
CA LYS A 46 -22.00 18.90 -2.10
C LYS A 46 -22.28 19.51 -3.48
N ILE A 47 -21.89 18.87 -4.60
CA ILE A 47 -21.88 19.56 -5.91
C ILE A 47 -22.68 18.85 -7.02
N ILE A 48 -23.43 17.78 -6.74
CA ILE A 48 -23.83 16.83 -7.80
C ILE A 48 -25.30 16.93 -8.22
N PRO A 49 -25.64 17.86 -9.14
CA PRO A 49 -26.49 17.43 -10.26
C PRO A 49 -26.01 17.89 -11.65
N SER A 50 -25.25 18.98 -11.76
CA SER A 50 -24.90 19.60 -13.05
C SER A 50 -23.62 19.03 -13.68
N TYR A 51 -22.70 18.52 -12.86
CA TYR A 51 -21.34 18.13 -13.28
C TYR A 51 -21.24 16.71 -13.84
N LEU A 52 -22.18 15.83 -13.45
CA LEU A 52 -22.35 14.52 -14.09
C LEU A 52 -22.99 14.61 -15.48
N ARG A 53 -23.08 15.78 -16.11
CA ARG A 53 -23.51 15.91 -17.52
C ARG A 53 -22.34 16.06 -18.48
N ASP A 54 -21.11 16.14 -17.98
CA ASP A 54 -19.91 16.27 -18.80
C ASP A 54 -18.92 15.14 -18.48
N GLU A 55 -18.70 14.24 -19.44
CA GLU A 55 -17.77 13.11 -19.34
C GLU A 55 -16.34 13.57 -19.03
N ARG A 56 -15.93 14.71 -19.61
CA ARG A 56 -14.58 15.26 -19.43
C ARG A 56 -14.40 15.83 -18.04
N PHE A 57 -15.45 16.44 -17.49
CA PHE A 57 -15.40 16.98 -16.14
C PHE A 57 -15.21 15.87 -15.09
N VAL A 58 -15.98 14.78 -15.20
CA VAL A 58 -15.88 13.64 -14.26
C VAL A 58 -14.50 12.98 -14.35
N SER A 59 -14.05 12.71 -15.58
CA SER A 59 -12.75 12.06 -15.79
C SER A 59 -11.61 12.96 -15.31
N GLY A 60 -11.64 14.25 -15.64
CA GLY A 60 -10.64 15.23 -15.21
C GLY A 60 -10.62 15.45 -13.70
N SER A 61 -11.79 15.43 -13.03
CA SER A 61 -11.85 15.57 -11.56
C SER A 61 -11.18 14.39 -10.84
N ILE A 62 -11.31 13.18 -11.40
CA ILE A 62 -10.65 11.98 -10.86
C ILE A 62 -9.14 12.06 -11.11
N GLU A 63 -8.73 12.48 -12.30
CA GLU A 63 -7.31 12.69 -12.63
C GLU A 63 -6.67 13.71 -11.69
N SER A 64 -7.30 14.87 -11.49
CA SER A 64 -6.82 15.89 -10.55
C SER A 64 -6.76 15.38 -9.12
N ALA A 65 -7.75 14.61 -8.66
CA ALA A 65 -7.71 14.04 -7.31
C ALA A 65 -6.54 13.04 -7.13
N ILE A 66 -6.19 12.28 -8.17
CA ILE A 66 -5.02 11.38 -8.13
C ILE A 66 -3.72 12.18 -8.14
N GLU A 67 -3.64 13.25 -8.91
CA GLU A 67 -2.50 14.17 -8.90
C GLU A 67 -2.32 14.84 -7.53
N ASP A 68 -3.42 15.29 -6.91
CA ASP A 68 -3.42 15.88 -5.57
C ASP A 68 -2.92 14.87 -4.52
N VAL A 69 -3.30 13.59 -4.64
CA VAL A 69 -2.80 12.52 -3.77
C VAL A 69 -1.30 12.29 -3.98
N SER A 70 -0.83 12.25 -5.23
CA SER A 70 0.60 12.13 -5.54
C SER A 70 1.39 13.29 -4.92
N GLN A 71 0.87 14.52 -5.03
CA GLN A 71 1.50 15.70 -4.47
C GLN A 71 1.50 15.68 -2.94
N ALA A 72 0.39 15.28 -2.31
CA ALA A 72 0.30 15.16 -0.86
C ALA A 72 1.30 14.15 -0.28
N ILE A 73 1.57 13.04 -0.98
CA ILE A 73 2.59 12.04 -0.58
C ILE A 73 3.99 12.69 -0.60
N LYS A 74 4.31 13.47 -1.63
CA LYS A 74 5.59 14.19 -1.74
C LYS A 74 5.71 15.26 -0.66
N ASP A 75 4.67 16.05 -0.47
CA ASP A 75 4.64 17.15 0.52
C ASP A 75 4.76 16.63 1.96
N ALA A 76 4.25 15.43 2.22
CA ALA A 76 4.41 14.73 3.49
C ALA A 76 5.82 14.13 3.70
N GLY A 77 6.72 14.22 2.72
CA GLY A 77 8.05 13.62 2.78
C GLY A 77 8.02 12.09 2.75
N LEU A 78 6.95 11.49 2.21
CA LEU A 78 6.79 10.04 2.12
C LEU A 78 7.38 9.45 0.82
N ASP A 79 7.79 10.30 -0.12
CA ASP A 79 8.47 9.90 -1.34
C ASP A 79 9.45 10.99 -1.84
N PRO A 80 10.77 10.83 -1.66
CA PRO A 80 11.42 9.73 -0.94
C PRO A 80 11.24 9.87 0.58
N PHE A 81 10.78 8.81 1.23
CA PHE A 81 10.88 8.70 2.68
C PHE A 81 12.27 8.16 3.03
N TYR A 82 13.04 8.92 3.79
CA TYR A 82 14.39 8.53 4.20
C TYR A 82 14.62 8.78 5.68
N VAL A 83 15.00 7.72 6.40
CA VAL A 83 15.42 7.78 7.80
C VAL A 83 16.86 7.28 7.89
N LYS A 84 17.77 8.19 8.22
CA LYS A 84 19.20 7.90 8.34
C LYS A 84 19.48 6.95 9.51
N ARG A 85 18.99 7.30 10.70
CA ARG A 85 19.06 6.46 11.89
C ARG A 85 17.99 6.87 12.87
N GLU A 86 17.28 5.89 13.41
CA GLU A 86 16.38 6.07 14.54
C GLU A 86 16.71 5.00 15.58
N SER A 87 16.83 5.41 16.84
CA SER A 87 17.19 4.53 17.94
C SER A 87 16.22 4.71 19.10
N SER A 88 15.80 3.61 19.70
CA SER A 88 14.97 3.60 20.91
C SER A 88 15.65 2.75 21.96
N SER A 89 15.72 3.26 23.19
CA SER A 89 16.29 2.53 24.32
C SER A 89 15.42 2.73 25.55
N TYR A 90 15.25 1.68 26.35
CA TYR A 90 14.58 1.76 27.64
C TYR A 90 15.21 0.78 28.61
N ALA A 91 15.40 1.22 29.86
CA ALA A 91 15.91 0.37 30.93
C ALA A 91 15.09 0.60 32.21
N LEU A 92 14.70 -0.48 32.87
CA LEU A 92 14.18 -0.39 34.23
C LEU A 92 15.32 -0.05 35.22
N PRO A 93 14.99 0.51 36.41
CA PRO A 93 15.98 0.81 37.45
C PRO A 93 16.83 -0.41 37.87
N VAL A 94 16.32 -1.63 37.62
CA VAL A 94 17.04 -2.89 37.74
C VAL A 94 17.18 -3.48 36.33
N PRO A 95 18.30 -3.25 35.62
CA PRO A 95 18.47 -3.60 34.21
C PRO A 95 18.37 -5.09 33.90
N VAL A 96 18.60 -5.94 34.91
CA VAL A 96 18.55 -7.42 34.79
C VAL A 96 17.12 -7.93 34.57
N ILE A 97 16.10 -7.16 34.98
CA ILE A 97 14.69 -7.54 34.80
C ILE A 97 14.25 -7.24 33.37
N PHE A 98 14.52 -6.01 32.90
CA PHE A 98 14.18 -5.59 31.55
C PHE A 98 15.03 -4.39 31.11
N ASN A 99 15.69 -4.54 29.97
CA ASN A 99 16.19 -3.42 29.18
C ASN A 99 16.09 -3.78 27.69
N TYR A 100 15.99 -2.77 26.83
CA TYR A 100 16.12 -2.95 25.40
C TYR A 100 16.79 -1.75 24.75
N GLU A 101 17.52 -2.00 23.68
CA GLU A 101 18.04 -1.03 22.74
C GLU A 101 17.73 -1.53 21.34
N ALA A 102 17.13 -0.69 20.51
CA ALA A 102 16.84 -1.00 19.13
C ALA A 102 17.23 0.16 18.25
N PHE A 103 17.76 -0.13 17.08
CA PHE A 103 18.02 0.87 16.06
C PHE A 103 17.63 0.38 14.68
N VAL A 104 17.28 1.34 13.83
CA VAL A 104 17.12 1.17 12.40
C VAL A 104 17.95 2.23 11.68
N GLU A 105 18.59 1.84 10.61
CA GLU A 105 19.50 2.65 9.81
C GLU A 105 19.20 2.51 8.33
N ASP A 106 19.38 3.63 7.63
CA ASP A 106 19.24 3.74 6.18
C ASP A 106 17.93 3.12 5.67
N ILE A 107 16.80 3.53 6.28
CA ILE A 107 15.48 3.20 5.75
C ILE A 107 15.20 4.13 4.58
N LEU A 108 14.85 3.55 3.43
CA LEU A 108 14.45 4.28 2.24
C LEU A 108 13.18 3.68 1.66
N SER A 109 12.18 4.52 1.37
CA SER A 109 11.00 4.15 0.60
C SER A 109 10.78 5.15 -0.52
N THR A 110 10.60 4.66 -1.75
CA THR A 110 10.36 5.51 -2.93
C THR A 110 9.31 4.92 -3.86
N GLY A 111 8.72 5.78 -4.71
CA GLY A 111 7.81 5.38 -5.78
C GLY A 111 6.33 5.30 -5.40
N LEU A 112 5.97 5.66 -4.15
CA LEU A 112 4.58 5.75 -3.71
C LEU A 112 3.79 6.87 -4.43
N SER A 113 4.49 7.93 -4.82
CA SER A 113 3.91 9.08 -5.53
C SER A 113 3.94 8.93 -7.05
N ASP A 114 4.65 7.94 -7.61
CA ASP A 114 4.67 7.63 -9.05
C ASP A 114 3.39 6.88 -9.47
N ILE A 115 2.26 7.58 -9.41
CA ILE A 115 0.96 7.05 -9.82
C ILE A 115 0.74 7.41 -11.29
N LYS A 116 0.64 6.40 -12.15
CA LYS A 116 0.37 6.54 -13.58
C LYS A 116 -1.08 6.24 -13.89
N ILE A 117 -1.74 7.19 -14.54
CA ILE A 117 -3.10 7.03 -15.02
C ILE A 117 -3.03 6.63 -16.50
N HIS A 118 -3.39 5.39 -16.81
CA HIS A 118 -3.45 4.92 -18.20
C HIS A 118 -4.78 5.27 -18.86
N ARG A 119 -5.86 5.21 -18.08
CA ARG A 119 -7.20 5.52 -18.56
C ARG A 119 -8.08 5.91 -17.39
N VAL A 120 -8.77 7.02 -17.50
CA VAL A 120 -9.99 7.31 -16.76
C VAL A 120 -11.01 7.77 -17.78
N ASN A 121 -12.15 7.11 -17.84
CA ASN A 121 -13.20 7.46 -18.77
C ASN A 121 -14.56 7.18 -18.18
N TYR A 122 -15.34 8.24 -18.03
CA TYR A 122 -16.75 8.16 -17.70
C TYR A 122 -17.61 8.28 -18.95
N ASN A 123 -18.48 7.30 -19.18
CA ASN A 123 -19.46 7.32 -20.26
C ASN A 123 -20.86 7.58 -19.69
N LEU A 124 -21.48 8.68 -20.09
CA LEU A 124 -22.79 9.13 -19.59
C LEU A 124 -23.91 8.19 -20.03
N ILE A 125 -23.91 7.80 -21.30
CA ILE A 125 -24.97 7.01 -21.94
C ILE A 125 -25.12 5.66 -21.22
N THR A 126 -23.99 5.03 -20.91
CA THR A 126 -23.95 3.75 -20.20
C THR A 126 -23.86 3.91 -18.68
N SER A 127 -23.62 5.15 -18.20
CA SER A 127 -23.33 5.50 -16.81
C SER A 127 -22.23 4.60 -16.22
N ARG A 128 -21.13 4.46 -16.97
CA ARG A 128 -19.98 3.61 -16.59
C ARG A 128 -18.71 4.42 -16.51
N LEU A 129 -18.03 4.33 -15.37
CA LEU A 129 -16.66 4.78 -15.18
C LEU A 129 -15.73 3.58 -15.39
N ASN A 130 -14.74 3.72 -16.26
CA ASN A 130 -13.63 2.78 -16.38
C ASN A 130 -12.36 3.50 -15.95
N PHE A 131 -11.56 2.85 -15.11
CA PHE A 131 -10.28 3.37 -14.67
C PHE A 131 -9.19 2.31 -14.76
N ASP A 132 -7.97 2.76 -14.99
CA ASP A 132 -6.77 1.96 -15.14
C ASP A 132 -5.59 2.79 -14.61
N ILE A 133 -5.13 2.41 -13.42
CA ILE A 133 -4.14 3.14 -12.64
C ILE A 133 -3.02 2.18 -12.30
N GLU A 134 -1.77 2.62 -12.42
CA GLU A 134 -0.59 1.82 -12.13
C GLU A 134 0.37 2.56 -11.20
N LEU A 135 0.93 1.84 -10.23
CA LEU A 135 2.13 2.18 -9.49
C LEU A 135 3.28 1.32 -10.07
N PRO A 136 4.18 1.89 -10.89
CA PRO A 136 5.14 1.12 -11.68
C PRO A 136 6.19 0.42 -10.83
N LEU A 137 6.71 1.10 -9.81
CA LEU A 137 7.74 0.57 -8.93
C LEU A 137 7.63 1.22 -7.56
N ILE A 138 7.55 0.39 -6.53
CA ILE A 138 7.74 0.82 -5.14
C ILE A 138 9.00 0.14 -4.64
N HIS A 139 9.97 0.93 -4.18
CA HIS A 139 11.19 0.42 -3.60
C HIS A 139 11.19 0.69 -2.11
N PHE A 140 11.47 -0.34 -1.32
CA PHE A 140 11.68 -0.26 0.12
C PHE A 140 13.00 -0.91 0.47
N SER A 141 13.86 -0.23 1.23
CA SER A 141 15.09 -0.80 1.75
C SER A 141 15.33 -0.37 3.20
N ALA A 142 16.00 -1.26 3.93
CA ALA A 142 16.51 -1.02 5.25
C ALA A 142 17.96 -1.52 5.28
N GLY A 143 18.90 -0.60 5.52
CA GLY A 143 20.33 -0.91 5.58
C GLY A 143 20.65 -1.84 6.74
N ALA A 144 20.27 -1.45 7.96
CA ALA A 144 20.41 -2.27 9.14
C ALA A 144 19.26 -2.02 10.12
N ALA A 145 18.73 -3.08 10.71
CA ALA A 145 17.84 -3.03 11.85
C ALA A 145 18.38 -4.00 12.89
N ALA A 146 18.61 -3.54 14.11
CA ALA A 146 19.01 -4.39 15.21
C ALA A 146 18.22 -4.08 16.47
N ALA A 147 18.01 -5.11 17.28
CA ALA A 147 17.41 -4.99 18.59
C ALA A 147 18.16 -5.93 19.54
N GLU A 148 18.64 -5.35 20.64
CA GLU A 148 19.29 -6.03 21.74
C GLU A 148 18.45 -5.78 23.00
N GLY A 149 18.34 -6.76 23.87
CA GLY A 149 17.61 -6.57 25.12
C GLY A 149 17.78 -7.70 26.10
N VAL A 150 17.52 -7.39 27.36
CA VAL A 150 17.55 -8.36 28.46
C VAL A 150 16.14 -8.52 28.99
N LEU A 151 15.70 -9.77 29.16
CA LEU A 151 14.45 -10.10 29.81
C LEU A 151 14.71 -11.21 30.84
N PHE A 152 14.52 -10.94 32.13
CA PHE A 152 14.76 -11.90 33.22
C PHE A 152 16.15 -12.56 33.19
N SER A 153 17.22 -11.78 32.97
CA SER A 153 18.61 -12.26 32.83
C SER A 153 18.92 -13.05 31.55
N GLU A 154 17.99 -13.17 30.62
CA GLU A 154 18.24 -13.74 29.29
C GLU A 154 18.49 -12.63 28.28
N ASN A 155 19.53 -12.78 27.45
CA ASN A 155 19.84 -11.84 26.38
C ASN A 155 19.10 -12.22 25.09
N LEU A 156 18.53 -11.22 24.43
CA LEU A 156 17.84 -11.33 23.15
C LEU A 156 18.54 -10.40 22.15
N ASP A 157 19.13 -10.98 21.11
CA ASP A 157 19.76 -10.24 20.03
C ASP A 157 19.11 -10.59 18.69
N PHE A 158 18.74 -9.56 17.94
CA PHE A 158 18.13 -9.68 16.62
C PHE A 158 18.79 -8.67 15.67
N SER A 159 19.13 -9.10 14.46
CA SER A 159 19.56 -8.21 13.38
C SER A 159 18.93 -8.63 12.05
N ALA A 160 18.58 -7.63 11.23
CA ALA A 160 18.01 -7.81 9.91
C ALA A 160 18.41 -6.66 8.98
N SER A 161 18.52 -6.97 7.69
CA SER A 161 18.76 -6.01 6.63
C SER A 161 18.10 -6.52 5.35
N GLY A 162 17.69 -5.63 4.45
CA GLY A 162 17.17 -6.09 3.17
C GLY A 162 16.55 -5.00 2.33
N LYS A 163 16.15 -5.42 1.13
CA LYS A 163 15.39 -4.60 0.19
C LYS A 163 14.22 -5.41 -0.35
N VAL A 164 13.16 -4.71 -0.69
CA VAL A 164 11.97 -5.23 -1.33
C VAL A 164 11.56 -4.24 -2.41
N GLU A 165 11.39 -4.75 -3.62
CA GLU A 165 10.90 -4.00 -4.76
C GLU A 165 9.57 -4.61 -5.19
N ILE A 166 8.53 -3.78 -5.27
CA ILE A 166 7.23 -4.19 -5.78
C ILE A 166 7.06 -3.59 -7.17
N VAL A 167 6.94 -4.45 -8.17
CA VAL A 167 6.90 -4.05 -9.57
C VAL A 167 5.47 -4.15 -10.11
N SER A 168 5.02 -3.07 -10.74
CA SER A 168 3.77 -2.95 -11.47
C SER A 168 2.55 -3.39 -10.66
N ILE A 169 2.16 -2.56 -9.68
CA ILE A 169 0.83 -2.69 -9.05
C ILE A 169 -0.15 -1.95 -9.95
N ARG A 170 -1.08 -2.67 -10.56
CA ARG A 170 -2.08 -2.08 -11.47
C ARG A 170 -3.48 -2.39 -10.99
N VAL A 171 -4.30 -1.34 -10.89
CA VAL A 171 -5.70 -1.42 -10.52
C VAL A 171 -6.52 -1.04 -11.74
N VAL A 172 -7.26 -1.99 -12.28
CA VAL A 172 -8.20 -1.78 -13.38
C VAL A 172 -9.60 -1.99 -12.84
N GLY A 173 -10.53 -1.10 -13.15
CA GLY A 173 -11.88 -1.27 -12.66
C GLY A 173 -12.94 -0.61 -13.52
N GLN A 174 -14.16 -1.08 -13.28
CA GLN A 174 -15.38 -0.53 -13.86
C GLN A 174 -16.40 -0.30 -12.74
N VAL A 175 -16.95 0.91 -12.70
CA VAL A 175 -18.05 1.28 -11.82
C VAL A 175 -19.26 1.61 -12.68
N ARG A 176 -20.39 0.98 -12.41
CA ARG A 176 -21.67 1.35 -13.02
C ARG A 176 -22.48 2.15 -12.02
N VAL A 177 -22.95 3.29 -12.46
CA VAL A 177 -23.72 4.24 -11.66
C VAL A 177 -25.13 4.30 -12.23
N SER A 178 -26.13 4.47 -11.38
CA SER A 178 -27.51 4.77 -11.75
C SER A 178 -27.84 6.15 -11.22
N VAL A 179 -28.23 7.06 -12.11
CA VAL A 179 -28.68 8.40 -11.73
C VAL A 179 -30.20 8.43 -11.80
N GLY A 180 -30.85 8.44 -10.63
CA GLY A 180 -32.30 8.59 -10.55
C GLY A 180 -32.67 10.04 -10.29
N ILE A 181 -33.71 10.55 -10.98
CA ILE A 181 -34.16 11.94 -10.89
C ILE A 181 -34.61 12.32 -9.47
N ILE A 182 -35.12 11.34 -8.69
CA ILE A 182 -35.66 11.53 -7.34
C ILE A 182 -34.77 10.87 -6.27
N SER A 183 -34.06 9.80 -6.61
CA SER A 183 -33.31 8.96 -5.67
C SER A 183 -31.83 9.32 -5.53
N GLY A 184 -31.33 10.29 -6.32
CA GLY A 184 -29.91 10.61 -6.36
C GLY A 184 -29.06 9.58 -7.12
N ILE A 185 -27.75 9.62 -6.87
CA ILE A 185 -26.74 8.79 -7.53
C ILE A 185 -26.54 7.52 -6.70
N SER A 186 -26.78 6.36 -7.31
CA SER A 186 -26.53 5.07 -6.67
C SER A 186 -25.51 4.27 -7.46
N ILE A 187 -24.57 3.65 -6.74
CA ILE A 187 -23.62 2.71 -7.36
C ILE A 187 -24.35 1.38 -7.55
N ARG A 188 -24.41 0.91 -8.80
CA ARG A 188 -25.10 -0.33 -9.15
C ARG A 188 -24.16 -1.54 -9.09
N SER A 189 -22.92 -1.37 -9.53
CA SER A 189 -21.93 -2.44 -9.51
C SER A 189 -20.53 -1.86 -9.56
N ILE A 190 -19.60 -2.52 -8.87
CA ILE A 190 -18.17 -2.24 -8.90
C ILE A 190 -17.46 -3.53 -9.27
N THR A 191 -16.58 -3.47 -10.26
CA THR A 191 -15.65 -4.55 -10.60
C THR A 191 -14.25 -3.97 -10.56
N ILE A 192 -13.36 -4.61 -9.80
CA ILE A 192 -11.97 -4.18 -9.62
C ILE A 192 -11.06 -5.39 -9.77
N ASP A 193 -10.11 -5.27 -10.67
CA ASP A 193 -9.02 -6.21 -10.90
C ASP A 193 -7.71 -5.59 -10.41
N LEU A 194 -7.16 -6.15 -9.34
CA LEU A 194 -5.82 -5.84 -8.86
C LEU A 194 -4.81 -6.80 -9.47
N ARG A 195 -3.82 -6.26 -10.17
CA ARG A 195 -2.69 -7.00 -10.73
C ARG A 195 -1.42 -6.57 -10.03
N LEU A 196 -0.57 -7.55 -9.79
CA LEU A 196 0.76 -7.37 -9.23
C LEU A 196 1.73 -8.08 -10.18
N GLY A 197 2.72 -7.36 -10.67
CA GLY A 197 3.75 -7.89 -11.56
C GLY A 197 4.69 -8.83 -10.82
N ASP A 198 5.57 -8.25 -10.00
CA ASP A 198 6.60 -9.01 -9.29
C ASP A 198 6.90 -8.43 -7.90
N ILE A 199 7.53 -9.24 -7.05
CA ILE A 199 8.12 -8.81 -5.78
C ILE A 199 9.54 -9.38 -5.71
N VAL A 200 10.54 -8.50 -5.67
CA VAL A 200 11.97 -8.85 -5.71
C VAL A 200 12.68 -8.42 -4.43
#